data_AF-A0A9W8EES0-F1
#
_entry.id   AF-A0A9W8EES0-F1
#
_cell.length_a   1.000
_cell.length_b   1.000
_cell.length_c   1.000
_cell.angle_alpha   90.00
_cell.angle_beta   90.00
_cell.angle_gamma   90.00
#
_symmetry.space_group_name_H-M   'P 1'
#
loop_
_entity.id
_entity.type
_entity.pdbx_description
1 polymer ?
#
loop_
_entity_poly.entity_id
_entity_poly.type
_entity_poly.pdbx_seq_one_letter_code
_entity_poly.pdbx_strand_id
1 'polypeptide(L)'
;MATGSIRKALIVGLGNHPLPDTRHNVGMMVLDHIARWKGLTWTPQKKCKGWVATVHESVMPLQPKKTRKRQQPMQSSTTLLLEKPNSPSFTSSSAPAPISIASALCSSHPFHPAPAHTSAIASNPMPEPLPEPVRWEITLLKPKVWMNESGQSVAKAVKELNIPLANIIIVHDDMQRDIGKLSLKQGGSAK
;
A
#
# COMPACT_ATOMS: atom_id res chain seq x y z
N MET A 1 -21.57 -12.25 7.18
CA MET A 1 -21.22 -11.72 8.52
C MET A 1 -19.90 -12.33 8.95
N ALA A 2 -18.78 -11.61 8.77
CA ALA A 2 -17.47 -12.06 9.24
C ALA A 2 -17.19 -11.33 10.55
N THR A 3 -17.39 -12.03 11.66
CA THR A 3 -17.12 -11.57 13.01
C THR A 3 -15.71 -10.99 13.14
N GLY A 4 -15.61 -9.84 13.81
CA GLY A 4 -14.38 -9.10 14.12
C GLY A 4 -13.38 -9.90 14.96
N SER A 5 -12.78 -10.92 14.36
CA SER A 5 -11.70 -11.71 14.94
C SER A 5 -10.44 -10.85 15.07
N ILE A 6 -9.86 -10.86 16.28
CA ILE A 6 -8.59 -10.19 16.55
C ILE A 6 -7.50 -10.96 15.82
N ARG A 7 -6.78 -10.29 14.94
CA ARG A 7 -5.62 -10.87 14.25
C ARG A 7 -4.40 -10.78 15.17
N LYS A 8 -3.64 -11.86 15.27
CA LYS A 8 -2.42 -11.89 16.08
C LYS A 8 -1.19 -11.77 15.19
N ALA A 9 -0.20 -11.00 15.64
CA ALA A 9 1.10 -10.88 15.00
C ALA A 9 2.23 -10.96 16.03
N LEU A 10 3.38 -11.46 15.59
CA LEU A 10 4.60 -11.53 16.38
C LEU A 10 5.70 -10.73 15.67
N ILE A 11 6.27 -9.74 16.34
CA ILE A 11 7.45 -9.03 15.86
C ILE A 11 8.63 -9.44 16.75
N VAL A 12 9.65 -10.05 16.17
CA VAL A 12 10.81 -10.55 16.87
C VAL A 12 12.01 -9.67 16.54
N GLY A 13 12.71 -9.21 17.56
CA GLY A 13 13.98 -8.51 17.43
C GLY A 13 15.11 -9.46 17.78
N LEU A 14 15.85 -9.91 16.78
CA LEU A 14 17.00 -10.78 16.99
C LEU A 14 18.17 -9.98 17.57
N GLY A 15 18.96 -10.67 18.38
CA GLY A 15 20.11 -10.12 19.08
C GLY A 15 20.74 -11.14 20.01
N ASN A 16 21.89 -10.79 20.54
CA ASN A 16 22.63 -11.54 21.51
C ASN A 16 22.52 -10.86 22.88
N HIS A 17 21.57 -11.31 23.70
CA HIS A 17 21.28 -10.66 24.99
C HIS A 17 22.50 -10.55 25.94
N PRO A 18 23.37 -11.58 26.07
CA PRO A 18 24.56 -11.50 26.92
C PRO A 18 25.64 -10.53 26.43
N LEU A 19 25.63 -10.14 25.16
CA LEU A 19 26.62 -9.23 24.56
C LEU A 19 25.91 -7.98 24.02
N PRO A 20 25.58 -7.00 24.88
CA PRO A 20 25.03 -5.72 24.44
C PRO A 20 26.01 -4.98 23.52
N ASP A 21 25.50 -4.01 22.76
CA ASP A 21 26.31 -3.06 21.96
C ASP A 21 27.08 -3.66 20.76
N THR A 22 26.47 -4.62 20.08
CA THR A 22 26.97 -5.15 18.81
C THR A 22 25.98 -4.89 17.68
N ARG A 23 26.45 -4.89 16.42
CA ARG A 23 25.58 -4.77 15.23
C ARG A 23 24.49 -5.86 15.18
N HIS A 24 24.81 -7.04 15.72
CA HIS A 24 23.89 -8.16 15.84
C HIS A 24 22.65 -7.86 16.70
N ASN A 25 22.67 -6.81 17.52
CA ASN A 25 21.56 -6.44 18.41
C ASN A 25 20.60 -5.44 17.79
N VAL A 26 20.77 -5.05 16.52
CA VAL A 26 19.91 -4.03 15.89
C VAL A 26 18.43 -4.41 15.96
N GLY A 27 18.10 -5.69 15.84
CA GLY A 27 16.73 -6.19 15.95
C GLY A 27 16.12 -5.91 17.32
N MET A 28 16.86 -6.21 18.39
CA MET A 28 16.45 -5.88 19.76
C MET A 28 16.32 -4.37 19.98
N MET A 29 17.27 -3.57 19.47
CA MET A 29 17.25 -2.11 19.60
C MET A 29 16.03 -1.48 18.91
N VAL A 30 15.67 -1.98 17.72
CA VAL A 30 14.45 -1.54 17.02
C VAL A 30 13.22 -1.83 17.86
N LEU A 31 13.12 -3.01 18.47
CA LEU A 31 12.01 -3.34 19.35
C LEU A 31 11.98 -2.48 20.61
N ASP A 32 13.12 -2.16 21.20
CA ASP A 32 13.19 -1.24 22.33
C ASP A 32 12.69 0.16 21.97
N HIS A 33 13.03 0.64 20.78
CA HIS A 33 12.52 1.91 20.28
C HIS A 33 11.01 1.87 20.07
N ILE A 34 10.47 0.80 19.45
CA ILE A 34 9.03 0.62 19.25
C ILE A 34 8.29 0.55 20.59
N ALA A 35 8.80 -0.25 21.54
CA ALA A 35 8.21 -0.39 22.86
C ALA A 35 8.18 0.96 23.59
N ARG A 36 9.29 1.71 23.57
CA ARG A 36 9.35 3.06 24.14
C ARG A 36 8.36 4.01 23.48
N TRP A 37 8.30 4.03 22.16
CA TRP A 37 7.38 4.91 21.41
C TRP A 37 5.91 4.62 21.72
N LYS A 38 5.58 3.35 21.93
CA LYS A 38 4.23 2.89 22.30
C LYS A 38 3.96 2.88 23.81
N GLY A 39 4.92 3.27 24.65
CA GLY A 39 4.78 3.24 26.11
C GLY A 39 4.62 1.82 26.69
N LEU A 40 5.17 0.80 26.02
CA LEU A 40 5.06 -0.59 26.45
C LEU A 40 6.13 -0.95 27.48
N THR A 41 5.77 -1.86 28.39
CA THR A 41 6.68 -2.42 29.39
C THR A 41 7.03 -3.86 29.05
N TRP A 42 8.32 -4.19 29.11
CA TRP A 42 8.81 -5.55 28.89
C TRP A 42 8.52 -6.46 30.08
N THR A 43 7.96 -7.63 29.81
CA THR A 43 7.70 -8.67 30.80
C THR A 43 8.50 -9.94 30.48
N PRO A 44 9.17 -10.57 31.46
CA PRO A 44 9.89 -11.82 31.23
C PRO A 44 8.92 -12.99 31.03
N GLN A 45 9.11 -13.73 29.93
CA GLN A 45 8.35 -14.92 29.61
C GLN A 45 9.25 -16.17 29.63
N LYS A 46 9.07 -17.00 30.66
CA LYS A 46 9.93 -18.17 30.92
C LYS A 46 9.81 -19.22 29.82
N LYS A 47 8.61 -19.45 29.29
CA LYS A 47 8.34 -20.50 28.29
C LYS A 47 9.13 -20.30 27.00
N CYS A 48 9.20 -19.07 26.49
CA CYS A 48 9.98 -18.73 25.31
C CYS A 48 11.39 -18.24 25.64
N LYS A 49 11.80 -18.19 26.91
CA LYS A 49 13.11 -17.65 27.34
C LYS A 49 13.37 -16.26 26.77
N GLY A 50 12.40 -15.35 26.87
CA GLY A 50 12.49 -14.02 26.27
C GLY A 50 11.74 -12.95 27.05
N TRP A 51 11.86 -11.71 26.59
CA TRP A 51 11.00 -10.61 27.03
C TRP A 51 9.90 -10.37 26.01
N VAL A 52 8.69 -10.13 26.50
CA VAL A 52 7.52 -9.86 25.68
C VAL A 52 6.84 -8.57 26.10
N ALA A 53 6.28 -7.87 25.12
CA ALA A 53 5.43 -6.71 25.31
C ALA A 53 4.31 -6.78 24.27
N THR A 54 3.07 -6.52 24.65
CA THR A 54 1.92 -6.67 23.76
C THR A 54 1.19 -5.35 23.63
N VAL A 55 0.75 -5.04 22.41
CA VAL A 55 -0.06 -3.85 22.09
C VAL A 55 -1.26 -4.28 21.25
N HIS A 56 -2.39 -3.62 21.50
CA HIS A 56 -3.60 -3.80 20.71
C HIS A 56 -3.80 -2.59 19.80
N GLU A 57 -3.96 -2.81 18.51
CA GLU A 57 -4.08 -1.77 17.50
C GLU A 57 -5.31 -2.01 16.63
N SER A 58 -6.01 -0.95 16.27
CA SER A 58 -7.11 -1.01 15.29
C SER A 58 -6.67 -0.29 14.04
N VAL A 59 -6.53 -1.03 12.94
CA VAL A 59 -6.00 -0.51 11.67
C VAL A 59 -7.11 -0.52 10.63
N MET A 60 -7.36 0.64 10.02
CA MET A 60 -8.22 0.69 8.83
C MET A 60 -7.50 0.02 7.67
N PRO A 61 -8.10 -0.99 7.01
CA PRO A 61 -7.47 -1.61 5.86
C PRO A 61 -7.28 -0.56 4.76
N LEU A 62 -6.04 -0.45 4.27
CA LEU A 62 -5.74 0.44 3.15
C LEU A 62 -6.56 -0.01 1.94
N GLN A 63 -7.36 0.89 1.39
CA GLN A 63 -8.06 0.61 0.14
C GLN A 63 -7.02 0.42 -0.97
N PRO A 64 -7.10 -0.66 -1.77
CA PRO A 64 -6.19 -0.87 -2.87
C PRO A 64 -6.28 0.33 -3.81
N LYS A 65 -5.19 1.08 -3.97
CA LYS A 65 -5.10 2.13 -4.98
C LYS A 65 -5.28 1.45 -6.33
N LYS A 66 -6.33 1.79 -7.08
CA LYS A 66 -6.53 1.31 -8.46
C LYS A 66 -5.26 1.63 -9.25
N THR A 67 -4.48 0.60 -9.59
CA THR A 67 -3.30 0.76 -10.43
C THR A 67 -3.79 1.19 -11.81
N ARG A 68 -3.66 2.48 -12.14
CA ARG A 68 -3.83 2.93 -13.53
C ARG A 68 -2.78 2.19 -14.35
N LYS A 69 -3.20 1.24 -15.19
CA LYS A 69 -2.35 0.71 -16.26
C LYS A 69 -1.85 1.93 -17.04
N ARG A 70 -0.56 2.21 -16.95
CA ARG A 70 0.11 3.21 -17.79
C ARG A 70 -0.08 2.73 -19.23
N GLN A 71 -1.02 3.32 -19.95
CA GLN A 71 -1.12 3.14 -21.40
C GLN A 71 0.25 3.55 -21.94
N GLN A 72 0.95 2.60 -22.57
CA GLN A 72 2.14 2.96 -23.33
C GLN A 72 1.70 3.96 -24.40
N PRO A 73 2.38 5.10 -24.55
CA PRO A 73 2.08 5.98 -25.66
C PRO A 73 2.30 5.19 -26.96
N MET A 74 1.27 5.10 -27.79
CA MET A 74 1.40 4.60 -29.16
C MET A 74 2.52 5.41 -29.82
N GLN A 75 3.55 4.73 -30.31
CA GLN A 75 4.56 5.38 -31.15
C GLN A 75 3.88 5.71 -32.47
N SER A 76 3.41 6.96 -32.59
CA SER A 76 3.08 7.55 -33.89
C SER A 76 4.40 7.86 -34.59
N SER A 77 4.86 6.94 -35.43
CA SER A 77 5.98 7.18 -36.35
C SER A 77 5.55 8.21 -37.39
N THR A 78 5.74 9.50 -37.09
CA THR A 78 5.70 10.54 -38.11
C THR A 78 7.07 10.58 -38.78
N THR A 79 7.14 10.03 -39.99
CA THR A 79 8.27 10.19 -40.91
C THR A 79 8.47 11.69 -41.18
N LEU A 80 9.56 12.27 -40.66
CA LEU A 80 10.02 13.60 -41.03
C LEU A 80 10.66 13.52 -42.42
N LEU A 81 9.88 13.84 -43.46
CA LEU A 81 10.42 14.20 -44.76
C LEU A 81 10.98 15.63 -44.65
N LEU A 82 12.26 15.77 -45.00
CA LEU A 82 12.98 17.02 -45.02
C LEU A 82 12.61 17.81 -46.29
N GLU A 83 11.69 18.76 -46.21
CA GLU A 83 11.55 19.80 -47.23
C GLU A 83 11.98 21.16 -46.67
N LYS A 84 12.95 21.76 -47.35
CA LYS A 84 13.48 23.10 -47.08
C LYS A 84 12.54 24.19 -47.61
N PRO A 85 12.62 25.40 -47.05
CA PRO A 85 11.58 26.41 -47.16
C PRO A 85 11.75 27.27 -48.41
N ASN A 86 10.63 27.64 -49.04
CA ASN A 86 10.55 28.84 -49.87
C ASN A 86 9.53 29.81 -49.25
N SER A 87 9.99 31.03 -49.02
CA SER A 87 9.21 32.23 -48.65
C SER A 87 9.49 33.32 -49.71
N PRO A 88 8.91 34.53 -49.66
CA PRO A 88 7.60 34.99 -49.16
C PRO A 88 6.87 35.91 -50.20
N SER A 89 5.58 36.24 -49.98
CA SER A 89 4.99 37.57 -50.28
C SER A 89 3.48 37.59 -49.90
N PHE A 90 3.04 38.43 -48.94
CA PHE A 90 2.42 39.77 -49.10
C PHE A 90 1.06 39.70 -49.84
N THR A 91 -0.11 40.14 -49.31
CA THR A 91 -0.48 41.44 -48.72
C THR A 91 -1.91 41.39 -48.09
N SER A 92 -2.18 42.31 -47.13
CA SER A 92 -3.42 43.08 -46.80
C SER A 92 -4.83 42.46 -47.02
N SER A 93 -5.84 42.59 -46.15
CA SER A 93 -6.50 43.86 -45.76
C SER A 93 -7.81 43.59 -44.96
N SER A 94 -8.12 44.49 -44.01
CA SER A 94 -9.44 45.01 -43.56
C SER A 94 -10.57 44.11 -42.98
N ALA A 95 -10.99 44.48 -41.76
CA ALA A 95 -12.27 44.19 -41.07
C ALA A 95 -13.47 44.99 -41.68
N PRO A 96 -14.66 45.11 -41.04
CA PRO A 96 -15.65 44.11 -40.54
C PRO A 96 -17.09 44.30 -41.14
N ALA A 97 -18.01 43.33 -40.87
CA ALA A 97 -19.52 43.34 -40.77
C ALA A 97 -20.38 44.33 -41.61
N PRO A 98 -21.60 43.96 -42.13
CA PRO A 98 -22.76 43.61 -41.27
C PRO A 98 -23.84 42.65 -41.83
N ILE A 99 -24.66 42.21 -40.87
CA ILE A 99 -26.05 41.73 -40.84
C ILE A 99 -26.84 41.82 -42.17
N SER A 100 -27.46 40.71 -42.58
CA SER A 100 -28.62 40.72 -43.48
C SER A 100 -29.63 39.62 -43.13
N ILE A 101 -30.89 40.01 -43.12
CA ILE A 101 -32.10 39.28 -42.74
C ILE A 101 -32.76 38.72 -44.01
N ALA A 102 -33.06 37.42 -44.04
CA ALA A 102 -34.09 36.80 -44.89
C ALA A 102 -34.39 35.40 -44.31
N SER A 103 -35.55 35.12 -43.72
CA SER A 103 -36.87 34.92 -44.35
C SER A 103 -36.87 33.82 -45.41
N ALA A 104 -37.16 32.58 -45.00
CA ALA A 104 -37.79 31.53 -45.81
C ALA A 104 -38.31 30.44 -44.86
N LEU A 105 -39.60 30.46 -44.54
CA LEU A 105 -40.63 29.58 -45.13
C LEU A 105 -40.49 28.11 -44.72
N CYS A 106 -41.22 27.83 -43.63
CA CYS A 106 -41.92 26.62 -43.26
C CYS A 106 -42.07 25.57 -44.38
N SER A 107 -41.57 24.36 -44.14
CA SER A 107 -42.20 23.14 -44.64
C SER A 107 -42.37 22.15 -43.48
N SER A 108 -43.63 21.96 -43.12
CA SER A 108 -44.13 21.03 -42.13
C SER A 108 -43.80 19.58 -42.51
N HIS A 109 -42.92 18.94 -41.75
CA HIS A 109 -42.76 17.49 -41.77
C HIS A 109 -43.55 16.90 -40.59
N PRO A 110 -44.35 15.83 -40.80
CA PRO A 110 -45.10 15.19 -39.72
C PRO A 110 -44.14 14.56 -38.71
N PHE A 111 -44.17 15.07 -37.49
CA PHE A 111 -43.37 14.59 -36.37
C PHE A 111 -43.93 13.25 -35.90
N HIS A 112 -43.24 12.16 -36.21
CA HIS A 112 -43.50 10.86 -35.62
C HIS A 112 -43.21 10.94 -34.11
N PRO A 113 -44.08 10.49 -33.21
CA PRO A 113 -43.74 10.38 -31.79
C PRO A 113 -42.65 9.30 -31.65
N ALA A 114 -41.46 9.71 -31.21
CA ALA A 114 -40.40 8.78 -30.84
C ALA A 114 -40.92 7.83 -29.75
N PRO A 115 -40.58 6.53 -29.78
CA PRO A 115 -41.03 5.60 -28.76
C PRO A 115 -40.56 6.07 -27.39
N ALA A 116 -41.47 6.03 -26.42
CA ALA A 116 -41.17 6.33 -25.02
C ALA A 116 -39.96 5.51 -24.58
N HIS A 117 -38.83 6.20 -24.42
CA HIS A 117 -37.67 5.67 -23.75
C HIS A 117 -38.09 5.56 -22.28
N THR A 118 -38.60 4.38 -21.92
CA THR A 118 -38.64 3.92 -20.54
C THR A 118 -37.20 3.94 -20.03
N SER A 119 -36.79 5.07 -19.47
CA SER A 119 -35.57 5.16 -18.69
C SER A 119 -35.78 4.26 -17.49
N ALA A 120 -35.27 3.03 -17.57
CA ALA A 120 -35.06 2.24 -16.38
C ALA A 120 -34.32 3.14 -15.39
N ILE A 121 -34.99 3.50 -14.30
CA ILE A 121 -34.33 4.11 -13.15
C ILE A 121 -33.35 3.03 -12.71
N ALA A 122 -32.09 3.17 -13.14
CA ALA A 122 -31.00 2.40 -12.60
C ALA A 122 -30.99 2.75 -11.12
N SER A 123 -31.58 1.88 -10.30
CA SER A 123 -31.44 1.94 -8.87
C SER A 123 -29.95 1.93 -8.62
N ASN A 124 -29.41 3.07 -8.19
CA ASN A 124 -28.01 3.15 -7.81
C ASN A 124 -27.76 1.97 -6.87
N PRO A 125 -26.84 1.05 -7.20
CA PRO A 125 -26.57 -0.08 -6.32
C PRO A 125 -26.18 0.49 -4.96
N MET A 126 -26.81 -0.04 -3.92
CA MET A 126 -26.57 0.36 -2.53
C MET A 126 -25.06 0.47 -2.30
N PRO A 127 -24.56 1.57 -1.71
CA PRO A 127 -23.13 1.73 -1.48
C PRO A 127 -22.62 0.54 -0.67
N GLU A 128 -21.52 -0.05 -1.15
CA GLU A 128 -20.83 -1.14 -0.47
C GLU A 128 -20.53 -0.72 0.98
N PRO A 129 -20.78 -1.58 1.99
CA PRO A 129 -20.59 -1.22 3.39
C PRO A 129 -19.15 -0.77 3.62
N LEU A 130 -18.98 0.34 4.36
CA LEU A 130 -17.66 0.90 4.67
C LEU A 130 -16.77 -0.16 5.33
N PRO A 131 -15.47 -0.21 4.99
CA PRO A 131 -14.58 -1.23 5.52
C PRO A 131 -14.43 -1.10 7.03
N GLU A 132 -14.75 -2.17 7.76
CA GLU A 132 -14.59 -2.22 9.21
C GLU A 132 -13.10 -2.23 9.62
N PRO A 133 -12.73 -1.59 10.74
CA PRO A 133 -11.36 -1.60 11.22
C PRO A 133 -10.94 -3.00 11.65
N VAL A 134 -9.74 -3.42 11.24
CA VAL A 134 -9.18 -4.71 11.64
C VAL A 134 -8.45 -4.55 12.97
N ARG A 135 -8.85 -5.32 13.97
CA ARG A 135 -8.20 -5.35 15.29
C ARG A 135 -7.00 -6.30 15.26
N TRP A 136 -5.88 -5.83 15.77
CA TRP A 136 -4.62 -6.55 15.89
C TRP A 136 -4.18 -6.64 17.34
N GLU A 137 -3.69 -7.80 17.74
CA GLU A 137 -2.89 -8.04 18.93
C GLU A 137 -1.46 -8.31 18.47
N ILE A 138 -0.57 -7.35 18.69
CA ILE A 138 0.81 -7.40 18.26
C ILE A 138 1.67 -7.67 19.47
N THR A 139 2.38 -8.79 19.46
CA THR A 139 3.36 -9.13 20.49
C THR A 139 4.77 -8.86 19.97
N LEU A 140 5.54 -8.11 20.74
CA LEU A 140 6.97 -7.92 20.53
C LEU A 140 7.72 -8.98 21.34
N LEU A 141 8.77 -9.58 20.77
CA LEU A 141 9.60 -10.58 21.43
C LEU A 141 11.08 -10.24 21.28
N LYS A 142 11.79 -10.17 22.41
CA LYS A 142 13.25 -10.14 22.48
C LYS A 142 13.75 -11.43 23.14
N PRO A 143 14.34 -12.38 22.39
CA PRO A 143 14.90 -13.59 22.96
C PRO A 143 15.99 -13.27 24.00
N LYS A 144 15.91 -13.86 25.19
CA LYS A 144 16.90 -13.73 26.27
C LYS A 144 17.91 -14.88 26.21
N VAL A 145 18.37 -15.19 25.00
CA VAL A 145 19.27 -16.31 24.67
C VAL A 145 20.35 -15.85 23.70
N TRP A 146 21.32 -16.72 23.42
CA TRP A 146 22.29 -16.49 22.36
C TRP A 146 21.61 -16.46 20.98
N MET A 147 22.19 -15.71 20.04
CA MET A 147 21.64 -15.51 18.70
C MET A 147 21.34 -16.85 17.99
N ASN A 148 22.28 -17.80 18.06
CA ASN A 148 22.16 -19.14 17.48
C ASN A 148 21.00 -19.97 18.08
N GLU A 149 20.54 -19.66 19.29
CA GLU A 149 19.43 -20.33 19.97
C GLU A 149 18.08 -19.63 19.80
N SER A 150 18.08 -18.44 19.16
CA SER A 150 16.88 -17.62 19.03
C SER A 150 15.74 -18.34 18.30
N GLY A 151 16.06 -19.21 17.34
CA GLY A 151 15.04 -20.01 16.63
C GLY A 151 14.18 -20.87 17.57
N GLN A 152 14.76 -21.43 18.63
CA GLN A 152 14.00 -22.21 19.62
C GLN A 152 13.10 -21.32 20.49
N SER A 153 13.59 -20.14 20.85
CA SER A 153 12.81 -19.14 21.60
C SER A 153 11.59 -18.68 20.80
N VAL A 154 11.80 -18.33 19.53
CA VAL A 154 10.75 -17.87 18.61
C VAL A 154 9.75 -18.99 18.36
N ALA A 155 10.19 -20.21 18.04
CA ALA A 155 9.29 -21.34 17.80
C ALA A 155 8.39 -21.65 19.01
N LYS A 156 8.91 -21.51 20.24
CA LYS A 156 8.10 -21.65 21.46
C LYS A 156 7.09 -20.53 21.63
N ALA A 157 7.49 -19.27 21.36
CA ALA A 157 6.57 -18.14 21.43
C ALA A 157 5.42 -18.26 20.42
N VAL A 158 5.71 -18.67 19.19
CA VAL A 158 4.71 -18.89 18.14
C VAL A 158 3.67 -19.94 18.56
N LYS A 159 4.13 -21.06 19.12
CA LYS A 159 3.26 -22.13 19.63
C LYS A 159 2.41 -21.66 20.81
N GLU A 160 3.01 -20.98 21.78
CA GLU A 160 2.34 -20.51 22.98
C GLU A 160 1.28 -19.43 22.68
N LEU A 161 1.58 -18.50 21.78
CA LEU A 161 0.69 -17.40 21.42
C LEU A 161 -0.32 -17.76 20.33
N ASN A 162 -0.19 -18.96 19.73
CA ASN A 162 -0.99 -19.44 18.61
C ASN A 162 -1.01 -18.45 17.43
N ILE A 163 0.19 -18.05 16.99
CA ILE A 163 0.36 -17.06 15.91
C ILE A 163 0.66 -17.80 14.60
N PRO A 164 -0.05 -17.50 13.49
CA PRO A 164 0.26 -18.11 12.21
C PRO A 164 1.61 -17.61 11.69
N LEU A 165 2.37 -18.48 11.02
CA LEU A 165 3.71 -18.15 10.51
C LEU A 165 3.73 -16.95 9.56
N ALA A 166 2.63 -16.73 8.83
CA ALA A 166 2.47 -15.59 7.93
C ALA A 166 2.44 -14.23 8.65
N ASN A 167 2.16 -14.22 9.96
CA ASN A 167 2.06 -12.99 10.78
C ASN A 167 3.28 -12.81 11.69
N ILE A 168 4.41 -13.43 11.35
CA ILE A 168 5.67 -13.26 12.06
C ILE A 168 6.57 -12.33 11.25
N ILE A 169 7.06 -11.29 11.91
CA ILE A 169 8.07 -10.37 11.37
C ILE A 169 9.33 -10.55 12.19
N ILE A 170 10.45 -10.81 11.52
CA ILE A 170 11.77 -10.93 12.16
C ILE A 170 12.59 -9.73 11.74
N VAL A 171 13.07 -8.98 12.73
CA VAL A 171 13.99 -7.85 12.56
C VAL A 171 15.38 -8.34 12.98
N HIS A 172 16.32 -8.25 12.06
CA HIS A 172 17.72 -8.65 12.26
C HIS A 172 18.64 -7.72 11.46
N ASP A 173 19.93 -7.76 11.75
CA ASP A 173 20.95 -7.08 10.95
C ASP A 173 21.28 -7.84 9.67
N ASP A 174 21.74 -7.10 8.66
CA ASP A 174 22.26 -7.66 7.41
C ASP A 174 23.63 -7.03 7.17
N MET A 175 24.69 -7.82 7.33
CA MET A 175 26.07 -7.34 7.20
C MET A 175 26.44 -6.95 5.77
N GLN A 176 25.69 -7.43 4.76
CA GLN A 176 25.99 -7.17 3.36
C GLN A 176 25.46 -5.81 2.89
N ARG A 177 24.65 -5.14 3.70
CA ARG A 177 24.02 -3.88 3.34
C ARG A 177 24.74 -2.69 3.94
N ASP A 178 24.70 -1.58 3.20
CA ASP A 178 25.15 -0.31 3.72
C ASP A 178 24.32 0.13 4.93
N ILE A 179 24.98 0.83 5.84
CA ILE A 179 24.36 1.37 7.05
C ILE A 179 23.18 2.28 6.66
N GLY A 180 22.06 2.12 7.35
CA GLY A 180 20.84 2.90 7.12
C GLY A 180 19.93 2.37 6.00
N LYS A 181 20.32 1.30 5.30
CA LYS A 181 19.44 0.64 4.32
C LYS A 181 18.55 -0.39 5.02
N LEU A 182 17.25 -0.33 4.72
CA LEU A 182 16.26 -1.29 5.18
C LEU A 182 15.62 -2.02 3.99
N SER A 183 15.28 -3.28 4.19
CA SER A 183 14.62 -4.10 3.16
C SER A 183 13.63 -5.04 3.83
N LEU A 184 12.50 -5.22 3.16
CA LEU A 184 11.51 -6.23 3.53
C LEU A 184 11.64 -7.42 2.60
N LYS A 185 11.68 -8.62 3.16
CA LYS A 185 11.78 -9.87 2.42
C LYS A 185 10.76 -10.84 2.99
N GLN A 186 9.96 -11.45 2.12
CA GLN A 186 9.07 -12.53 2.48
C GLN A 186 9.76 -13.86 2.16
N GLY A 187 10.07 -14.64 3.19
CA GLY A 187 10.77 -15.93 3.05
C GLY A 187 12.25 -15.82 2.68
N GLY A 188 12.82 -16.94 2.23
CA GLY A 188 14.26 -17.09 1.94
C GLY A 188 15.07 -17.62 3.12
N SER A 189 16.33 -18.00 2.84
CA SER A 189 17.26 -18.49 3.87
C SER A 189 17.93 -17.33 4.62
N ALA A 190 18.47 -17.64 5.81
CA ALA A 190 19.36 -16.77 6.56
C ALA A 190 20.66 -16.56 5.77
N LYS A 191 20.77 -15.43 5.09
CA LYS A 191 21.95 -14.97 4.36
C LYS A 191 21.94 -13.45 4.34
#